data_AF-A0A1Q9TNY8-F1
#
_entry.id   AF-A0A1Q9TNY8-F1
#
_cell.length_a   1.000
_cell.length_b   1.000
_cell.length_c   1.000
_cell.angle_alpha   90.00
_cell.angle_beta   90.00
_cell.angle_gamma   90.00
#
_symmetry.space_group_name_H-M   'P 1'
#
loop_
_entity.id
_entity.type
_entity.pdbx_description
1 polymer ?
#
loop_
_entity_poly.entity_id
_entity_poly.type
_entity_poly.pdbx_seq_one_letter_code
_entity_poly.pdbx_strand_id
1 'polypeptide(L)'
;MPDDRIRVEYVRLRDAAIGVLDAMPDVDSPSARVDAALRNLRSVLAGTTPVPSETVRGTPDPFEHSLTARQFVDRWSEPISLPQRAADLRRRLDGDRALQERPSDGPSRDVVITELRAMIVAGLLEELAARVSPGSAFGPGRNGEALALLATDLAKELLAQTFVGE
;
A
#
# COMPACT_ATOMS: atom_id res chain seq x y z
N MET A 1 5.29 -10.73 -30.84
CA MET A 1 3.90 -11.01 -31.29
C MET A 1 3.31 -12.27 -30.64
N PRO A 2 3.96 -13.44 -30.58
CA PRO A 2 3.45 -14.57 -29.77
C PRO A 2 3.66 -14.36 -28.25
N ASP A 3 4.69 -13.63 -27.86
CA ASP A 3 5.10 -13.42 -26.47
C ASP A 3 4.09 -12.61 -25.65
N ASP A 4 3.48 -11.58 -26.26
CA ASP A 4 2.45 -10.76 -25.60
C ASP A 4 1.17 -11.55 -25.33
N ARG A 5 0.82 -12.49 -26.21
CA ARG A 5 -0.36 -13.34 -26.04
C ARG A 5 -0.17 -14.32 -24.89
N ILE A 6 1.01 -14.95 -24.82
CA ILE A 6 1.38 -15.85 -23.71
C ILE A 6 1.37 -15.08 -22.39
N ARG A 7 1.91 -13.85 -22.39
CA ARG A 7 1.90 -12.99 -21.20
C ARG A 7 0.47 -12.64 -20.74
N VAL A 8 -0.43 -12.31 -21.66
CA VAL A 8 -1.84 -12.02 -21.35
C VAL A 8 -2.57 -13.26 -20.83
N GLU A 9 -2.35 -14.43 -21.44
CA GLU A 9 -2.93 -15.70 -21.00
C GLU A 9 -2.43 -16.09 -19.60
N TYR A 10 -1.13 -15.90 -19.34
CA TYR A 10 -0.54 -16.15 -18.04
C TYR A 10 -1.10 -15.23 -16.94
N VAL A 11 -1.21 -13.93 -17.23
CA VAL A 11 -1.82 -12.97 -16.29
C VAL A 11 -3.25 -13.37 -15.96
N ARG A 12 -4.07 -13.70 -16.96
CA ARG A 12 -5.46 -14.14 -16.75
C ARG A 12 -5.54 -15.42 -15.91
N LEU A 13 -4.67 -16.39 -16.16
CA LEU A 13 -4.63 -17.62 -15.38
C LEU A 13 -4.21 -17.35 -13.93
N ARG A 14 -3.21 -16.48 -13.73
CA ARG A 14 -2.75 -16.06 -12.41
C ARG A 14 -3.88 -15.40 -11.62
N ASP A 15 -4.59 -14.46 -12.22
CA ASP A 15 -5.66 -13.71 -11.57
C ASP A 15 -6.83 -14.63 -11.18
N ALA A 16 -7.18 -15.58 -12.05
CA ALA A 16 -8.21 -16.57 -11.75
C ALA A 16 -7.82 -17.53 -10.61
N ALA A 17 -6.54 -17.90 -10.52
CA ALA A 17 -6.02 -18.72 -9.42
C ALA A 17 -6.01 -17.97 -8.08
N ILE A 18 -5.63 -16.68 -8.08
CA ILE A 18 -5.71 -15.81 -6.90
C ILE A 18 -7.15 -15.72 -6.40
N GLY A 19 -8.12 -15.54 -7.31
CA GLY A 19 -9.53 -15.48 -6.94
C GLY A 19 -10.06 -16.75 -6.25
N VAL A 20 -9.48 -17.92 -6.53
CA VAL A 20 -9.80 -19.17 -5.80
C VAL A 20 -9.23 -19.13 -4.38
N LEU A 21 -7.98 -18.69 -4.22
CA LEU A 21 -7.34 -18.57 -2.91
C LEU A 21 -8.09 -17.58 -2.00
N ASP A 22 -8.50 -16.43 -2.55
CA ASP A 22 -9.30 -15.41 -1.82
C ASP A 22 -10.72 -15.88 -1.48
N ALA A 23 -11.24 -16.84 -2.24
CA ALA A 23 -12.58 -17.35 -2.04
C ALA A 23 -12.65 -18.43 -0.95
N MET A 24 -11.53 -19.06 -0.59
CA MET A 24 -11.47 -20.06 0.49
C MET A 24 -11.57 -19.36 1.86
N PRO A 25 -12.71 -19.46 2.57
CA PRO A 25 -12.76 -19.07 3.97
C PRO A 25 -12.18 -20.19 4.85
N ASP A 26 -11.97 -19.85 6.12
CA ASP A 26 -11.65 -20.82 7.17
C ASP A 26 -12.63 -22.02 7.16
N VAL A 27 -12.10 -23.18 7.57
CA VAL A 27 -12.38 -24.56 7.12
C VAL A 27 -13.83 -25.09 7.20
N ASP A 28 -14.81 -24.31 7.69
CA ASP A 28 -16.07 -24.88 8.18
C ASP A 28 -17.28 -24.86 7.23
N SER A 29 -17.19 -24.30 6.00
CA SER A 29 -18.28 -24.45 5.01
C SER A 29 -17.85 -24.18 3.56
N PRO A 30 -18.19 -25.06 2.59
CA PRO A 30 -18.05 -24.75 1.17
C PRO A 30 -18.99 -23.59 0.82
N SER A 31 -18.41 -22.42 0.57
CA SER A 31 -19.17 -21.21 0.25
C SER A 31 -19.44 -21.15 -1.26
N ALA A 32 -20.62 -20.63 -1.64
CA ALA A 32 -20.96 -20.36 -3.05
C ALA A 32 -19.91 -19.49 -3.78
N ARG A 33 -19.06 -18.78 -3.02
CA ARG A 33 -17.92 -18.00 -3.49
C ARG A 33 -16.79 -18.88 -4.02
N VAL A 34 -16.44 -19.98 -3.33
CA VAL A 34 -15.43 -20.95 -3.80
C VAL A 34 -15.90 -21.60 -5.11
N ASP A 35 -17.18 -22.00 -5.18
CA ASP A 35 -17.75 -22.60 -6.38
C ASP A 35 -17.78 -21.65 -7.57
N ALA A 36 -18.00 -20.35 -7.33
CA ALA A 36 -17.90 -19.32 -8.36
C ALA A 36 -16.46 -19.12 -8.83
N ALA A 37 -15.49 -19.09 -7.90
CA ALA A 37 -14.08 -18.92 -8.22
C ALA A 37 -13.50 -20.12 -9.01
N LEU A 38 -13.83 -21.35 -8.61
CA LEU A 38 -13.42 -22.57 -9.33
C LEU A 38 -14.01 -22.64 -10.73
N ARG A 39 -15.28 -22.20 -10.91
CA ARG A 39 -15.89 -22.09 -12.25
C ARG A 39 -15.16 -21.06 -13.12
N ASN A 40 -14.74 -19.94 -12.53
CA ASN A 40 -13.97 -18.93 -13.24
C ASN A 40 -12.60 -19.46 -13.69
N LEU A 41 -11.84 -20.11 -12.78
CA LEU A 41 -10.57 -20.75 -13.11
C LEU A 41 -10.71 -21.79 -14.22
N ARG A 42 -11.74 -22.62 -14.14
CA ARG A 42 -12.06 -23.61 -15.18
C ARG A 42 -12.36 -22.96 -16.53
N SER A 43 -13.05 -21.82 -16.56
CA SER A 43 -13.32 -21.09 -17.81
C SER A 43 -12.04 -20.56 -18.45
N VAL A 44 -11.12 -19.99 -17.64
CA VAL A 44 -9.85 -19.48 -18.15
C VAL A 44 -8.97 -20.61 -18.70
N LEU A 45 -8.91 -21.75 -18.00
CA LEU A 45 -8.21 -22.95 -18.48
C LEU A 45 -8.80 -23.52 -19.77
N ALA A 46 -10.12 -23.43 -19.95
CA ALA A 46 -10.81 -23.88 -21.15
C ALA A 46 -10.73 -22.88 -22.33
N GLY A 47 -10.12 -21.71 -22.13
CA GLY A 47 -10.03 -20.66 -23.15
C GLY A 47 -11.36 -19.93 -23.42
N THR A 48 -12.38 -20.16 -22.60
CA THR A 48 -13.65 -19.44 -22.67
C THR A 48 -13.60 -18.12 -21.92
N THR A 49 -14.24 -17.10 -22.48
CA THR A 49 -14.34 -15.78 -21.88
C THR A 49 -15.09 -15.90 -20.55
N PRO A 50 -14.51 -15.47 -19.42
CA PRO A 50 -15.13 -15.63 -18.11
C PRO A 50 -16.46 -14.87 -18.05
N VAL A 51 -17.47 -15.50 -17.44
CA VAL A 51 -18.74 -14.84 -17.14
C VAL A 51 -18.43 -13.74 -16.12
N PRO A 52 -18.84 -12.48 -16.37
CA PRO A 52 -18.60 -11.41 -15.42
C PRO A 52 -19.45 -11.67 -14.17
N SER A 53 -18.84 -12.26 -13.14
CA SER A 53 -19.42 -12.23 -11.80
C SER A 53 -19.51 -10.77 -11.39
N GLU A 54 -20.70 -10.35 -10.99
CA GLU A 54 -20.88 -9.09 -10.26
C GLU A 54 -19.79 -8.99 -9.20
N THR A 55 -18.93 -7.99 -9.35
CA THR A 55 -17.81 -7.75 -8.47
C THR A 55 -18.37 -7.36 -7.11
N VAL A 56 -18.57 -8.35 -6.24
CA VAL A 56 -18.51 -8.14 -4.80
C VAL A 56 -17.21 -7.37 -4.57
N ARG A 57 -17.32 -6.10 -4.16
CA ARG A 57 -16.15 -5.25 -3.87
C ARG A 57 -15.22 -6.06 -2.98
N GLY A 58 -14.12 -6.52 -3.56
CA GLY A 58 -13.19 -7.42 -2.88
C GLY A 58 -12.69 -6.77 -1.61
N THR A 59 -12.40 -7.59 -0.60
CA THR A 59 -11.65 -7.12 0.57
C THR A 59 -10.36 -6.45 0.06
N PRO A 60 -10.08 -5.19 0.43
CA PRO A 60 -8.90 -4.49 -0.05
C PRO A 60 -7.64 -5.28 0.30
N ASP A 61 -6.79 -5.55 -0.69
CA ASP A 61 -5.52 -6.23 -0.46
C ASP A 61 -4.58 -5.30 0.34
N PRO A 62 -4.14 -5.67 1.56
CA PRO A 62 -3.21 -4.88 2.35
C PRO A 62 -1.84 -4.68 1.69
N PHE A 63 -1.46 -5.51 0.72
CA PHE A 63 -0.21 -5.36 -0.05
C PHE A 63 -0.34 -4.33 -1.18
N GLU A 64 -1.56 -3.92 -1.53
CA GLU A 64 -1.82 -2.91 -2.55
C GLU A 64 -2.39 -1.62 -1.97
N HIS A 65 -3.17 -1.73 -0.89
CA HIS A 65 -3.96 -0.64 -0.33
C HIS A 65 -3.65 -0.37 1.14
N SER A 66 -3.71 0.89 1.51
CA SER A 66 -3.76 1.30 2.91
C SER A 66 -5.12 0.96 3.50
N LEU A 67 -5.13 0.18 4.59
CA LEU A 67 -6.36 -0.15 5.32
C LEU A 67 -6.88 1.01 6.18
N THR A 68 -6.00 1.94 6.55
CA THR A 68 -6.32 3.07 7.43
C THR A 68 -6.58 4.37 6.66
N ALA A 69 -6.08 4.49 5.43
CA ALA A 69 -6.27 5.66 4.60
C ALA A 69 -7.29 5.40 3.49
N ARG A 70 -8.31 6.27 3.43
CA ARG A 70 -9.38 6.19 2.43
C ARG A 70 -9.55 7.54 1.75
N GLN A 71 -9.80 7.49 0.44
CA GLN A 71 -10.20 8.65 -0.34
C GLN A 71 -11.72 8.65 -0.48
N PHE A 72 -12.32 9.85 -0.44
CA PHE A 72 -13.72 10.01 -0.77
C PHE A 72 -13.83 10.47 -2.21
N VAL A 73 -14.39 9.62 -3.05
CA VAL A 73 -14.74 9.94 -4.44
C VAL A 73 -16.25 9.95 -4.52
N ASP A 74 -16.81 11.10 -4.88
CA ASP A 74 -18.25 11.41 -4.81
C ASP A 74 -18.85 11.20 -3.41
N ARG A 75 -19.56 10.08 -3.22
CA ARG A 75 -20.20 9.66 -1.96
C ARG A 75 -19.60 8.37 -1.39
N TRP A 76 -18.55 7.85 -2.00
CA TRP A 76 -17.97 6.56 -1.65
C TRP A 76 -16.59 6.72 -1.05
N SER A 77 -16.32 5.89 -0.05
CA SER A 77 -15.00 5.78 0.57
C SER A 77 -14.27 4.59 -0.05
N GLU A 78 -13.15 4.86 -0.71
CA GLU A 78 -12.31 3.86 -1.36
C GLU A 78 -10.94 3.79 -0.65
N PRO A 79 -10.36 2.59 -0.48
CA PRO A 79 -8.99 2.45 0.01
C PRO A 79 -8.00 3.17 -0.91
N ILE A 80 -7.01 3.84 -0.33
CA ILE A 80 -5.95 4.49 -1.10
C ILE A 80 -4.85 3.47 -1.37
N SER A 81 -4.36 3.39 -2.61
CA SER A 81 -3.22 2.53 -2.93
C SER A 81 -1.94 2.98 -2.19
N LEU A 82 -1.04 2.06 -1.85
CA LEU A 82 0.21 2.42 -1.16
C LEU A 82 1.08 3.42 -1.95
N PRO A 83 1.23 3.31 -3.28
CA PRO A 83 1.93 4.33 -4.07
C PRO A 83 1.26 5.70 -4.00
N GLN A 84 -0.08 5.75 -4.09
CA GLN A 84 -0.81 7.00 -3.97
C GLN A 84 -0.65 7.61 -2.57
N ARG A 85 -0.69 6.77 -1.52
CA ARG A 85 -0.45 7.22 -0.14
C ARG A 85 0.94 7.82 0.03
N ALA A 86 1.97 7.22 -0.57
CA ALA A 86 3.33 7.77 -0.56
C ALA A 86 3.39 9.13 -1.28
N ALA A 87 2.74 9.25 -2.44
CA ALA A 87 2.67 10.51 -3.18
C ALA A 87 1.93 11.61 -2.41
N ASP A 88 0.82 11.28 -1.74
CA ASP A 88 0.06 12.21 -0.91
C ASP A 88 0.87 12.71 0.28
N LEU A 89 1.61 11.82 0.94
CA LEU A 89 2.49 12.18 2.05
C LEU A 89 3.63 13.08 1.57
N ARG A 90 4.28 12.74 0.46
CA ARG A 90 5.36 13.56 -0.11
C ARG A 90 4.87 14.95 -0.49
N ARG A 91 3.72 15.07 -1.17
CA ARG A 91 3.10 16.37 -1.47
C ARG A 91 2.79 17.20 -0.22
N ARG A 92 2.38 16.56 0.87
CA ARG A 92 2.12 17.26 2.14
C ARG A 92 3.41 17.76 2.77
N LEU A 93 4.46 16.94 2.76
CA LEU A 93 5.79 17.32 3.28
C LEU A 93 6.44 18.41 2.44
N ASP A 94 6.34 18.32 1.11
CA ASP A 94 6.85 19.36 0.19
C ASP A 94 6.10 20.69 0.33
N GLY A 95 4.83 20.62 0.75
CA GLY A 95 3.99 21.79 1.06
C GLY A 95 4.11 22.26 2.51
N ASP A 96 4.84 21.54 3.37
CA ASP A 96 5.12 21.99 4.72
C ASP A 96 6.15 23.13 4.67
N ARG A 97 6.00 24.05 5.60
CA ARG A 97 6.80 25.25 5.69
C ARG A 97 8.22 24.94 6.12
N ALA A 98 9.17 25.75 5.65
CA ALA A 98 10.54 25.66 6.12
C ALA A 98 10.61 25.93 7.63
N LEU A 99 11.60 25.34 8.29
CA LEU A 99 11.89 25.62 9.70
C LEU A 99 12.01 27.13 9.89
N GLN A 100 11.27 27.71 10.86
CA GLN A 100 11.24 29.16 11.15
C GLN A 100 10.45 30.04 10.15
N GLU A 101 9.74 29.47 9.18
CA GLU A 101 8.89 30.23 8.27
C GLU A 101 7.61 30.73 9.01
N ARG A 102 7.76 31.87 9.68
CA ARG A 102 6.69 32.51 10.43
C ARG A 102 5.70 33.22 9.50
N PRO A 103 4.38 32.97 9.63
CA PRO A 103 3.40 33.94 9.17
C PRO A 103 3.56 35.20 10.04
N SER A 104 3.52 36.37 9.43
CA SER A 104 4.02 37.65 9.95
C SER A 104 3.44 38.16 11.28
N ASP A 105 2.55 37.41 11.95
CA ASP A 105 1.90 37.81 13.20
C ASP A 105 1.51 36.63 14.13
N GLY A 106 2.08 35.43 13.93
CA GLY A 106 1.72 34.24 14.70
C GLY A 106 2.81 33.73 15.65
N PRO A 107 2.45 33.05 16.76
CA PRO A 107 3.43 32.31 17.56
C PRO A 107 4.14 31.27 16.68
N SER A 108 5.42 30.99 16.97
CA SER A 108 6.10 29.85 16.32
C SER A 108 5.30 28.58 16.62
N ARG A 109 5.11 27.77 15.57
CA ARG A 109 4.47 26.46 15.65
C ARG A 109 5.50 25.33 15.52
N ASP A 110 6.79 25.66 15.66
CA ASP A 110 7.87 24.70 15.54
C ASP A 110 7.77 23.72 16.72
N VAL A 111 7.79 22.42 16.41
CA VAL A 111 7.75 21.37 17.41
C VAL A 111 9.17 21.02 17.80
N VAL A 112 9.53 21.24 19.06
CA VAL A 112 10.83 20.83 19.59
C VAL A 112 10.79 19.33 19.91
N ILE A 113 11.63 18.57 19.23
CA ILE A 113 11.81 17.13 19.45
C ILE A 113 13.15 16.90 20.14
N THR A 114 13.15 16.16 21.24
CA THR A 114 14.39 15.77 21.92
C THR A 114 15.07 14.63 21.15
N GLU A 115 16.39 14.51 21.28
CA GLU A 115 17.18 13.44 20.64
C GLU A 115 16.59 12.05 20.88
N LEU A 116 16.29 11.70 22.15
CA LEU A 116 15.69 10.40 22.48
C LEU A 116 14.34 10.18 21.74
N ARG A 117 13.51 11.21 21.60
CA ARG A 117 12.25 11.10 20.87
C ARG A 117 12.49 10.93 19.37
N ALA A 118 13.45 11.65 18.81
CA ALA A 118 13.83 11.49 17.41
C ALA A 118 14.35 10.09 17.11
N MET A 119 15.20 9.52 17.98
CA MET A 119 15.68 8.15 17.86
C MET A 119 14.54 7.13 17.87
N ILE A 120 13.58 7.27 18.78
CA ILE A 120 12.40 6.38 18.85
C ILE A 120 11.59 6.48 17.56
N VAL A 121 11.29 7.70 17.10
CA VAL A 121 10.48 7.91 15.89
C VAL A 121 11.22 7.40 14.64
N ALA A 122 12.52 7.65 14.53
CA ALA A 122 13.35 7.15 13.43
C ALA A 122 13.37 5.61 13.40
N GLY A 123 13.56 4.95 14.55
CA GLY A 123 13.50 3.49 14.64
C GLY A 123 12.13 2.93 14.24
N LEU A 124 11.03 3.59 14.62
CA LEU A 124 9.69 3.19 14.18
C LEU A 124 9.48 3.38 12.66
N LEU A 125 10.07 4.41 12.07
CA LEU A 125 10.03 4.65 10.62
C LEU A 125 10.86 3.62 9.85
N GLU A 126 12.02 3.22 10.38
CA GLU A 126 12.84 2.14 9.81
C GLU A 126 12.12 0.79 9.87
N GLU A 127 11.48 0.46 11.00
CA GLU A 127 10.64 -0.73 11.13
C GLU A 127 9.47 -0.72 10.14
N LEU A 128 8.82 0.44 9.97
CA LEU A 128 7.77 0.60 8.96
C LEU A 128 8.34 0.36 7.56
N ALA A 129 9.48 0.97 7.23
CA ALA A 129 10.13 0.80 5.93
C ALA A 129 10.46 -0.67 5.65
N ALA A 130 11.00 -1.39 6.64
CA ALA A 130 11.30 -2.81 6.52
C ALA A 130 10.05 -3.66 6.28
N ARG A 131 8.93 -3.33 6.92
CA ARG A 131 7.66 -4.07 6.79
C ARG A 131 6.92 -3.82 5.49
N VAL A 132 7.14 -2.67 4.84
CA VAL A 132 6.50 -2.32 3.56
C VAL A 132 7.44 -2.44 2.36
N SER A 133 8.72 -2.72 2.58
CA SER A 133 9.67 -3.03 1.52
C SER A 133 9.41 -4.43 0.94
N PRO A 134 9.64 -4.65 -0.37
CA PRO A 134 9.59 -5.99 -0.95
C PRO A 134 10.50 -6.95 -0.17
N GLY A 135 9.98 -8.09 0.26
CA GLY A 135 10.73 -9.01 1.10
C GLY A 135 9.86 -10.01 1.87
N SER A 136 10.44 -10.62 2.90
CA SER A 136 9.75 -11.65 3.71
C SER A 136 8.51 -11.13 4.45
N ALA A 137 8.51 -9.85 4.85
CA ALA A 137 7.40 -9.25 5.59
C ALA A 137 6.25 -8.77 4.68
N PHE A 138 6.56 -8.27 3.48
CA PHE A 138 5.60 -7.65 2.56
C PHE A 138 5.29 -8.50 1.32
N GLY A 139 6.01 -9.59 1.10
CA GLY A 139 5.99 -10.35 -0.14
C GLY A 139 6.79 -9.69 -1.27
N PRO A 140 6.75 -10.27 -2.49
CA PRO A 140 7.55 -9.82 -3.63
C PRO A 140 6.99 -8.56 -4.32
N GLY A 141 5.83 -8.06 -3.89
CA GLY A 141 5.18 -6.90 -4.48
C GLY A 141 5.97 -5.61 -4.27
N ARG A 142 5.95 -4.72 -5.27
CA ARG A 142 6.67 -3.43 -5.25
C ARG A 142 5.83 -2.24 -4.78
N ASN A 143 4.56 -2.47 -4.45
CA ASN A 143 3.60 -1.40 -4.14
C ASN A 143 3.96 -0.61 -2.87
N GLY A 144 4.68 -1.21 -1.93
CA GLY A 144 5.15 -0.54 -0.72
C GLY A 144 6.51 0.16 -0.85
N GLU A 145 7.24 -0.02 -1.96
CA GLU A 145 8.62 0.49 -2.14
C GLU A 145 8.72 2.01 -2.00
N ALA A 146 7.77 2.75 -2.59
CA ALA A 146 7.73 4.20 -2.48
C ALA A 146 7.50 4.70 -1.03
N LEU A 147 6.68 3.96 -0.27
CA LEU A 147 6.40 4.29 1.13
C LEU A 147 7.59 3.92 2.02
N ALA A 148 8.26 2.81 1.74
CA ALA A 148 9.48 2.41 2.42
C ALA A 148 10.58 3.46 2.26
N LEU A 149 10.83 3.90 1.03
CA LEU A 149 11.81 4.94 0.74
C LEU A 149 11.50 6.23 1.49
N LEU A 150 10.23 6.68 1.46
CA LEU A 150 9.82 7.89 2.18
C LEU A 150 10.04 7.75 3.70
N ALA A 151 9.69 6.61 4.29
CA ALA A 151 9.90 6.38 5.72
C ALA A 151 11.39 6.36 6.09
N THR A 152 12.24 5.74 5.25
CA THR A 152 13.70 5.76 5.42
C THR A 152 14.28 7.17 5.30
N ASP A 153 13.83 7.96 4.33
CA ASP A 153 14.28 9.34 4.14
C ASP A 153 13.93 10.20 5.37
N LEU A 154 12.69 10.09 5.87
CA LEU A 154 12.23 10.80 7.07
C LEU A 154 12.99 10.39 8.33
N ALA A 155 13.30 9.11 8.49
CA ALA A 155 14.09 8.63 9.64
C ALA A 155 15.48 9.30 9.66
N LYS A 156 16.15 9.33 8.50
CA LYS A 156 17.47 9.97 8.35
C LYS A 156 17.42 11.46 8.61
N GLU A 157 16.43 12.15 8.04
CA GLU A 157 16.27 13.58 8.22
C GLU A 157 16.02 13.94 9.69
N LEU A 158 15.15 13.19 10.37
CA LEU A 158 14.83 13.42 11.77
C LEU A 158 16.06 13.27 12.67
N LEU A 159 16.86 12.22 12.46
CA LEU A 159 18.11 12.03 13.20
C LEU A 159 19.11 13.14 12.89
N ALA A 160 19.28 13.50 11.62
CA ALA A 160 20.21 14.56 11.21
C ALA A 160 19.87 15.90 11.87
N GLN A 161 18.59 16.22 12.04
CA GLN A 161 18.15 17.46 12.70
C GLN A 161 18.37 17.45 14.22
N THR A 162 18.42 16.28 14.87
CA THR A 162 18.64 16.18 16.32
C THR A 162 20.10 16.02 16.74
N PHE A 163 20.99 15.61 15.83
CA PHE A 163 22.43 15.51 16.10
C PHE A 163 23.20 16.81 15.83
N VAL A 164 22.53 17.90 15.43
CA VAL A 164 23.15 19.25 15.37
C VAL A 164 23.20 19.83 16.78
N GLY A 165 24.08 19.28 17.61
CA GLY A 165 24.20 19.60 19.02
C GLY A 165 25.53 19.16 19.62
N GLU A 166 26.64 19.56 18.99
CA GLU A 166 27.86 20.15 19.60
C GLU A 166 28.84 20.64 18.51
#